data_AF-A0A6S7KWT9-F1
#
_entry.id   AF-A0A6S7KWT9-F1
#
_cell.length_a   1.000
_cell.length_b   1.000
_cell.length_c   1.000
_cell.angle_alpha   90.00
_cell.angle_beta   90.00
_cell.angle_gamma   90.00
#
_symmetry.space_group_name_H-M   'P 1'
#
loop_
_entity.id
_entity.type
_entity.pdbx_description
1 polymer ?
#
loop_
_entity_poly.entity_id
_entity_poly.type
_entity_poly.pdbx_seq_one_letter_code
_entity_poly.pdbx_strand_id
1 'polypeptide(L)'
;SPENFVTLPFASSSKTYVLSFDIFFKSSGSVSIKVEVGDTKTYTLVYNTSETLVEIRQDGATYGIGLTHKCRKITRNLWIDLNKALREKLGRKKDNKKRAKLRLTEIQSLTLQGEGFIDNVTLMENGHKAAFLAAARWLLKNQDQKGGWGIPVKRKLKTGAELEPGWYSAMAQGQALSILTRAYHVTKDLEYLNAAKRATALFHVKSKDNGILAIFMNKFKWYEEYPMTPSLFVLNGFLYSLMGLYDLKMTLPSEQRSEAEGLFKDGMTSLRAMILMYDSGSGTIYDLRHLTMDVEPNLARWDYHATHVNQLTWVTMIDSDPFYKEVLKRWKGYFKGIRAKHN
;
A
#
# COMPACT_ATOMS: atom_id res chain seq x y z
N SER A 1 33.30 30.88 -12.97
CA SER A 1 32.64 31.09 -11.68
C SER A 1 33.07 29.99 -10.74
N PRO A 2 33.43 30.24 -9.47
CA PRO A 2 33.70 29.14 -8.55
C PRO A 2 32.44 28.30 -8.52
N GLU A 3 32.56 27.02 -8.82
CA GLU A 3 31.44 26.10 -8.79
C GLU A 3 30.93 26.08 -7.34
N ASN A 4 29.77 26.69 -7.08
CA ASN A 4 29.16 26.81 -5.75
C ASN A 4 28.66 25.44 -5.29
N PHE A 5 29.58 24.53 -4.97
CA PHE A 5 29.27 23.27 -4.33
C PHE A 5 30.05 23.11 -3.03
N VAL A 6 29.38 22.51 -2.05
CA VAL A 6 29.99 22.12 -0.78
C VAL A 6 29.90 20.60 -0.71
N THR A 7 31.05 19.94 -0.52
CA THR A 7 31.11 18.48 -0.38
C THR A 7 31.44 18.11 1.05
N LEU A 8 30.58 17.31 1.66
CA LEU A 8 30.81 16.66 2.94
C LEU A 8 31.34 15.25 2.67
N PRO A 9 32.55 14.89 3.12
CA PRO A 9 33.00 13.52 3.07
C PRO A 9 32.09 12.67 3.93
N PHE A 10 31.65 11.53 3.39
CA PHE A 10 30.80 10.59 4.10
C PHE A 10 31.63 9.32 4.28
N ALA A 11 32.00 8.98 5.51
CA ALA A 11 32.68 7.71 5.77
C ALA A 11 31.63 6.72 6.27
N SER A 12 31.00 5.97 5.37
CA SER A 12 30.07 4.91 5.77
C SER A 12 30.75 3.54 5.69
N SER A 13 31.34 3.08 6.79
CA SER A 13 31.73 1.66 6.93
C SER A 13 30.54 0.75 7.27
N SER A 14 29.36 1.35 7.51
CA SER A 14 28.16 0.63 7.91
C SER A 14 27.30 0.23 6.71
N LYS A 15 26.64 -0.94 6.80
CA LYS A 15 25.64 -1.41 5.83
C LYS A 15 24.30 -0.63 5.91
N THR A 16 24.32 0.62 6.37
CA THR A 16 23.13 1.46 6.52
C THR A 16 22.95 2.34 5.28
N TYR A 17 21.77 2.24 4.66
CA TYR A 17 21.50 2.88 3.36
C TYR A 17 20.31 3.85 3.41
N VAL A 18 19.82 4.17 4.61
CA VAL A 18 18.76 5.15 4.79
C VAL A 18 19.39 6.47 5.22
N LEU A 19 19.38 7.44 4.33
CA LEU A 19 19.88 8.79 4.59
C LEU A 19 18.70 9.68 4.98
N SER A 20 18.86 10.45 6.05
CA SER A 20 17.92 11.49 6.45
C SER A 20 18.63 12.83 6.63
N PHE A 21 17.97 13.92 6.26
CA PHE A 21 18.46 15.29 6.48
C PHE A 21 17.29 16.28 6.48
N ASP A 22 17.43 17.36 7.23
CA ASP A 22 16.52 18.50 7.19
C ASP A 22 17.05 19.51 6.18
N ILE A 23 16.18 20.03 5.31
CA ILE A 23 16.60 20.89 4.20
C ILE A 23 15.64 22.04 3.93
N PHE A 24 16.22 23.17 3.58
CA PHE A 24 15.54 24.35 3.05
C PHE A 24 16.35 24.91 1.88
N PHE A 25 15.68 25.14 0.75
CA PHE A 25 16.29 25.78 -0.41
C PHE A 25 15.70 27.18 -0.59
N LYS A 26 16.56 28.20 -0.78
CA LYS A 26 16.12 29.56 -1.15
C LYS A 26 15.79 29.67 -2.63
N SER A 27 16.49 28.91 -3.47
CA SER A 27 16.36 28.88 -4.93
C SER A 27 16.47 27.44 -5.45
N SER A 28 16.59 27.25 -6.77
CA SER A 28 16.90 25.93 -7.31
C SER A 28 18.22 25.39 -6.75
N GLY A 29 18.23 24.10 -6.43
CA GLY A 29 19.39 23.43 -5.85
C GLY A 29 19.25 21.91 -5.83
N SER A 30 20.28 21.23 -5.31
CA SER A 30 20.30 19.78 -5.20
C SER A 30 21.19 19.26 -4.07
N VAL A 31 20.86 18.07 -3.60
CA VAL A 31 21.71 17.21 -2.77
C VAL A 31 22.09 15.99 -3.60
N SER A 32 23.38 15.80 -3.85
CA SER A 32 23.93 14.69 -4.64
C SER A 32 24.66 13.72 -3.72
N ILE A 33 24.28 12.45 -3.78
CA ILE A 33 24.89 11.38 -2.97
C ILE A 33 25.66 10.44 -3.88
N LYS A 34 26.98 10.37 -3.68
CA LYS A 34 27.86 9.46 -4.40
C LYS A 34 27.94 8.15 -3.64
N VAL A 35 27.60 7.04 -4.30
CA VAL A 35 27.55 5.71 -3.70
C VAL A 35 28.37 4.71 -4.51
N GLU A 36 29.02 3.80 -3.81
CA GLU A 36 29.76 2.69 -4.38
C GLU A 36 28.91 1.41 -4.38
N VAL A 37 29.05 0.62 -5.44
CA VAL A 37 28.38 -0.66 -5.63
C VAL A 37 29.39 -1.71 -6.07
N GLY A 38 29.42 -2.82 -5.33
CA GLY A 38 30.26 -3.98 -5.64
C GLY A 38 31.75 -3.66 -5.70
N ASP A 39 32.21 -2.72 -4.86
CA ASP A 39 33.62 -2.37 -4.63
C ASP A 39 34.37 -1.88 -5.89
N THR A 40 33.63 -1.50 -6.93
CA THR A 40 34.20 -1.22 -8.26
C THR A 40 33.47 -0.12 -9.03
N LYS A 41 32.15 0.02 -8.86
CA LYS A 41 31.34 0.97 -9.62
C LYS A 41 30.78 2.05 -8.73
N THR A 42 30.79 3.27 -9.24
CA THR A 42 30.23 4.42 -8.54
C THR A 42 29.00 4.93 -9.26
N TYR A 43 27.99 5.32 -8.49
CA TYR A 43 26.77 5.96 -8.99
C TYR A 43 26.48 7.24 -8.19
N THR A 44 25.79 8.19 -8.81
CA THR A 44 25.35 9.43 -8.16
C THR A 44 23.82 9.50 -8.14
N LEU A 45 23.23 9.60 -6.96
CA LEU A 45 21.82 9.91 -6.76
C LEU A 45 21.66 11.40 -6.49
N VAL A 46 20.96 12.11 -7.36
CA VAL A 46 20.73 13.55 -7.23
C VAL A 46 19.30 13.80 -6.78
N TYR A 47 19.11 14.53 -5.69
CA TYR A 47 17.82 14.98 -5.19
C TYR A 47 17.70 16.48 -5.41
N ASN A 48 16.92 16.93 -6.39
CA ASN A 48 16.86 18.35 -6.78
C ASN A 48 15.47 18.95 -6.58
N THR A 49 15.37 20.28 -6.66
CA THR A 49 14.11 21.01 -6.46
C THR A 49 13.15 20.94 -7.67
N SER A 50 13.36 20.04 -8.63
CA SER A 50 12.44 19.86 -9.77
C SER A 50 11.24 18.98 -9.41
N GLU A 51 10.22 18.97 -10.27
CA GLU A 51 9.04 18.09 -10.18
C GLU A 51 9.24 16.76 -10.95
N THR A 52 10.44 16.51 -11.48
CA THR A 52 10.74 15.30 -12.25
C THR A 52 10.63 14.06 -11.37
N LEU A 53 9.76 13.11 -11.70
CA LEU A 53 9.59 11.88 -10.90
C LEU A 53 10.91 11.11 -10.75
N VAL A 54 11.55 10.80 -11.87
CA VAL A 54 12.90 10.23 -11.93
C VAL A 54 13.48 10.43 -13.33
N GLU A 55 14.72 10.89 -13.42
CA GLU A 55 15.53 10.95 -14.64
C GLU A 55 16.68 9.95 -14.50
N ILE A 56 16.84 9.04 -15.45
CA ILE A 56 17.87 8.00 -15.42
C ILE A 56 19.10 8.48 -16.16
N ARG A 57 20.25 8.41 -15.50
CA ARG A 57 21.55 8.82 -16.06
C ARG A 57 22.42 7.60 -16.34
N GLN A 58 23.52 7.77 -17.07
CA GLN A 58 24.46 6.68 -17.30
C GLN A 58 25.00 6.14 -15.96
N ASP A 59 25.41 7.04 -15.07
CA ASP A 59 26.05 6.74 -13.79
C ASP A 59 25.18 7.14 -12.58
N GLY A 60 23.86 6.98 -12.69
CA GLY A 60 22.96 7.21 -11.54
C GLY A 60 21.57 7.67 -11.93
N ALA A 61 20.98 8.52 -11.10
CA ALA A 61 19.61 9.01 -11.29
C ALA A 61 19.38 10.34 -10.61
N THR A 62 18.41 11.10 -11.12
CA THR A 62 17.90 12.32 -10.48
C THR A 62 16.46 12.14 -10.07
N TYR A 63 16.15 12.47 -8.83
CA TYR A 63 14.82 12.49 -8.25
C TYR A 63 14.44 13.93 -7.94
N GLY A 64 13.36 14.40 -8.54
CA GLY A 64 12.72 15.64 -8.16
C GLY A 64 12.06 15.50 -6.80
N ILE A 65 12.50 16.32 -5.85
CA ILE A 65 11.88 16.44 -4.53
C ILE A 65 10.98 17.69 -4.44
N GLY A 66 10.85 18.47 -5.52
CA GLY A 66 10.08 19.71 -5.57
C GLY A 66 10.68 20.86 -4.77
N LEU A 67 10.29 22.09 -5.07
CA LEU A 67 10.70 23.28 -4.32
C LEU A 67 9.72 23.54 -3.15
N THR A 68 10.24 23.92 -1.99
CA THR A 68 9.44 24.30 -0.82
C THR A 68 10.05 25.51 -0.13
N HIS A 69 9.20 26.45 0.28
CA HIS A 69 9.60 27.63 1.07
C HIS A 69 9.58 27.37 2.58
N LYS A 70 9.56 26.09 3.00
CA LYS A 70 9.64 25.67 4.40
C LYS A 70 10.68 24.57 4.55
N CYS A 71 11.36 24.56 5.70
CA CYS A 71 12.24 23.47 6.09
C CYS A 71 11.45 22.16 6.12
N ARG A 72 12.04 21.10 5.58
CA ARG A 72 11.44 19.76 5.58
C ARG A 72 12.49 18.69 5.82
N LYS A 73 12.05 17.62 6.48
CA LYS A 73 12.83 16.40 6.64
C LYS A 73 12.69 15.50 5.41
N ILE A 74 13.81 15.16 4.79
CA ILE A 74 13.90 14.18 3.72
C ILE A 74 14.50 12.90 4.27
N THR A 75 13.89 11.76 3.95
CA THR A 75 14.42 10.43 4.30
C THR A 75 14.37 9.54 3.05
N ARG A 76 15.51 9.04 2.60
CA ARG A 76 15.67 8.25 1.38
C ARG A 76 16.38 6.94 1.67
N ASN A 77 15.88 5.85 1.08
CA ASN A 77 16.61 4.59 1.04
C ASN A 77 17.41 4.54 -0.27
N LEU A 78 18.71 4.80 -0.19
CA LEU A 78 19.60 4.94 -1.33
C LEU A 78 19.69 3.63 -2.14
N TRP A 79 19.63 2.48 -1.46
CA TRP A 79 19.60 1.18 -2.13
C TRP A 79 18.34 1.01 -2.97
N ILE A 80 17.16 1.37 -2.44
CA ILE A 80 15.89 1.31 -3.18
C ILE A 80 15.93 2.28 -4.37
N ASP A 81 16.33 3.52 -4.14
CA ASP A 81 16.40 4.57 -5.16
C ASP A 81 17.31 4.16 -6.32
N LEU A 82 18.51 3.65 -6.03
CA LEU A 82 19.43 3.17 -7.06
C LEU A 82 18.89 1.95 -7.80
N ASN A 83 18.35 0.95 -7.07
CA ASN A 83 17.78 -0.24 -7.70
C ASN A 83 16.60 0.09 -8.62
N LYS A 84 15.75 1.04 -8.24
CA LYS A 84 14.60 1.45 -9.07
C LYS A 84 15.06 2.11 -10.37
N ALA A 85 15.99 3.04 -10.30
CA ALA A 85 16.52 3.72 -11.48
C ALA A 85 17.23 2.77 -12.44
N LEU A 86 18.11 1.90 -11.93
CA LEU A 86 18.84 0.95 -12.77
C LEU A 86 17.93 -0.14 -13.37
N ARG A 87 16.84 -0.51 -12.69
CA ARG A 87 15.84 -1.44 -13.23
C ARG A 87 15.06 -0.88 -14.41
N GLU A 88 14.67 0.39 -14.36
CA GLU A 88 14.02 1.07 -15.49
C GLU A 88 14.97 1.15 -16.70
N LYS A 89 16.25 1.49 -16.47
CA LYS A 89 17.29 1.50 -17.54
C LYS A 89 17.39 0.19 -18.32
N LEU A 90 17.20 -0.95 -17.64
CA LEU A 90 17.34 -2.30 -18.21
C LEU A 90 16.07 -2.81 -18.93
N GLY A 91 14.97 -2.06 -18.91
CA GLY A 91 13.70 -2.42 -19.53
C GLY A 91 12.94 -3.54 -18.81
N ARG A 92 11.61 -3.50 -18.93
CA ARG A 92 10.66 -4.44 -18.28
C ARG A 92 10.73 -5.89 -18.81
N LYS A 93 11.40 -6.14 -19.94
CA LYS A 93 11.36 -7.43 -20.67
C LYS A 93 12.49 -8.43 -20.38
N LYS A 94 13.57 -8.07 -19.68
CA LYS A 94 14.69 -9.00 -19.44
C LYS A 94 14.48 -9.82 -18.15
N ASP A 95 14.38 -11.14 -18.30
CA ASP A 95 14.21 -12.18 -17.28
C ASP A 95 14.58 -11.80 -15.83
N ASN A 96 13.59 -11.87 -14.94
CA ASN A 96 13.77 -11.67 -13.49
C ASN A 96 14.67 -12.73 -12.82
N LYS A 97 14.95 -13.86 -13.49
CA LYS A 97 15.64 -15.02 -12.90
C LYS A 97 17.18 -14.92 -12.86
N LYS A 98 17.80 -13.93 -13.51
CA LYS A 98 19.29 -13.78 -13.60
C LYS A 98 19.83 -12.39 -13.26
N ARG A 99 19.14 -11.60 -12.43
CA ARG A 99 19.61 -10.25 -12.08
C ARG A 99 20.30 -10.25 -10.72
N ALA A 100 21.62 -10.08 -10.72
CA ALA A 100 22.42 -9.92 -9.50
C ALA A 100 21.86 -8.77 -8.65
N LYS A 101 21.65 -9.01 -7.36
CA LYS A 101 21.25 -7.94 -6.43
C LYS A 101 22.40 -6.94 -6.35
N LEU A 102 22.13 -5.68 -6.69
CA LEU A 102 23.09 -4.60 -6.48
C LEU A 102 23.40 -4.51 -4.99
N ARG A 103 24.68 -4.59 -4.63
CA ARG A 103 25.16 -4.44 -3.26
C ARG A 103 25.80 -3.06 -3.15
N LEU A 104 25.12 -2.14 -2.48
CA LEU A 104 25.70 -0.85 -2.11
C LEU A 104 26.77 -1.13 -1.05
N THR A 105 28.01 -0.71 -1.31
CA THR A 105 29.17 -1.01 -0.45
C THR A 105 29.51 0.16 0.44
N GLU A 106 29.50 1.38 -0.12
CA GLU A 106 29.86 2.59 0.60
C GLU A 106 29.06 3.80 0.12
N ILE A 107 28.80 4.77 1.01
CA ILE A 107 28.38 6.12 0.67
C ILE A 107 29.64 6.99 0.75
N GLN A 108 30.11 7.51 -0.38
CA GLN A 108 31.41 8.17 -0.49
C GLN A 108 31.34 9.66 -0.16
N SER A 109 30.31 10.35 -0.65
CA SER A 109 30.18 11.79 -0.43
C SER A 109 28.75 12.29 -0.55
N LEU A 110 28.50 13.43 0.09
CA LEU A 110 27.30 14.24 -0.08
C LEU A 110 27.73 15.61 -0.59
N THR A 111 27.22 16.01 -1.75
CA THR A 111 27.52 17.29 -2.39
C THR A 111 26.26 18.14 -2.47
N LEU A 112 26.35 19.38 -2.01
CA LEU A 112 25.29 20.37 -2.02
C LEU A 112 25.52 21.35 -3.16
N GLN A 113 24.46 21.74 -3.85
CA GLN A 113 24.47 22.77 -4.88
C GLN A 113 23.27 23.70 -4.72
N GLY A 114 23.48 25.01 -4.92
CA GLY A 114 22.47 26.04 -4.76
C GLY A 114 22.59 26.80 -3.42
N GLU A 115 21.57 27.58 -3.08
CA GLU A 115 21.54 28.39 -1.85
C GLU A 115 20.46 27.88 -0.88
N GLY A 116 20.81 27.68 0.39
CA GLY A 116 19.90 27.11 1.37
C GLY A 116 20.56 26.73 2.70
N PHE A 117 19.85 25.93 3.49
CA PHE A 117 20.30 25.36 4.75
C PHE A 117 20.07 23.86 4.74
N ILE A 118 21.00 23.11 5.32
CA ILE A 118 20.87 21.69 5.61
C ILE A 118 21.26 21.44 7.07
N ASP A 119 20.57 20.54 7.74
CA ASP A 119 20.84 20.16 9.12
C ASP A 119 20.52 18.67 9.36
N ASN A 120 20.95 18.12 10.49
CA ASN A 120 20.63 16.78 10.97
C ASN A 120 20.89 15.64 9.95
N VAL A 121 21.97 15.76 9.18
CA VAL A 121 22.38 14.75 8.20
C VAL A 121 22.77 13.47 8.94
N THR A 122 21.95 12.43 8.80
CA THR A 122 22.02 11.20 9.60
C THR A 122 21.89 9.96 8.71
N LEU A 123 22.76 8.96 8.91
CA LEU A 123 22.51 7.61 8.43
C LEU A 123 21.73 6.80 9.46
N MET A 124 20.71 6.11 8.99
CA MET A 124 19.80 5.32 9.80
C MET A 124 19.79 3.88 9.31
N GLU A 125 19.60 2.94 10.22
CA GLU A 125 19.40 1.53 9.87
C GLU A 125 18.10 1.35 9.06
N ASN A 126 17.04 2.06 9.45
CA ASN A 126 15.75 2.02 8.77
C ASN A 126 15.02 3.37 8.84
N GLY A 127 14.04 3.55 7.94
CA GLY A 127 13.18 4.73 7.86
C GLY A 127 11.70 4.39 8.06
N HIS A 128 11.37 3.35 8.82
CA HIS A 128 10.01 2.79 8.86
C HIS A 128 8.95 3.79 9.31
N LYS A 129 9.21 4.53 10.41
CA LYS A 129 8.28 5.56 10.90
C LYS A 129 8.11 6.71 9.90
N ALA A 130 9.19 7.12 9.24
CA ALA A 130 9.15 8.17 8.22
C ALA A 130 8.31 7.74 7.00
N ALA A 131 8.51 6.50 6.52
CA ALA A 131 7.73 5.94 5.42
C ALA A 131 6.25 5.77 5.78
N PHE A 132 5.94 5.28 6.98
CA PHE A 132 4.58 5.17 7.51
C PHE A 132 3.86 6.52 7.55
N LEU A 133 4.49 7.54 8.14
CA LEU A 133 3.89 8.87 8.23
C LEU A 133 3.82 9.57 6.87
N ALA A 134 4.75 9.28 5.94
CA ALA A 134 4.65 9.77 4.57
C ALA A 134 3.41 9.20 3.86
N ALA A 135 3.12 7.89 4.03
CA ALA A 135 1.91 7.27 3.50
C ALA A 135 0.64 7.87 4.13
N ALA A 136 0.61 8.04 5.46
CA ALA A 136 -0.52 8.66 6.16
C ALA A 136 -0.80 10.09 5.69
N ARG A 137 0.24 10.93 5.56
CA ARG A 137 0.10 12.29 5.04
C ARG A 137 -0.38 12.33 3.60
N TRP A 138 0.09 11.39 2.76
CA TRP A 138 -0.39 11.29 1.38
C TRP A 138 -1.88 10.95 1.35
N LEU A 139 -2.32 9.98 2.16
CA LEU A 139 -3.74 9.62 2.26
C LEU A 139 -4.60 10.81 2.71
N LEU A 140 -4.15 11.51 3.76
CA LEU A 140 -4.86 12.70 4.25
C LEU A 140 -5.01 13.79 3.17
N LYS A 141 -3.92 14.09 2.45
CA LYS A 141 -3.90 15.15 1.42
C LYS A 141 -4.68 14.80 0.15
N ASN A 142 -4.76 13.51 -0.21
CA ASN A 142 -5.32 13.06 -1.49
C ASN A 142 -6.70 12.37 -1.34
N GLN A 143 -7.32 12.47 -0.16
CA GLN A 143 -8.70 12.04 0.00
C GLN A 143 -9.62 13.05 -0.71
N ASP A 144 -10.53 12.57 -1.55
CA ASP A 144 -11.49 13.42 -2.23
C ASP A 144 -12.71 13.77 -1.35
N GLN A 145 -13.61 14.59 -1.91
CA GLN A 145 -14.82 15.06 -1.23
C GLN A 145 -15.82 13.95 -0.91
N LYS A 146 -15.76 12.80 -1.60
CA LYS A 146 -16.60 11.62 -1.30
C LYS A 146 -15.99 10.74 -0.20
N GLY A 147 -14.82 11.12 0.32
CA GLY A 147 -14.08 10.35 1.32
C GLY A 147 -13.20 9.25 0.72
N GLY A 148 -13.06 9.19 -0.59
CA GLY A 148 -12.33 8.13 -1.28
C GLY A 148 -10.94 8.52 -1.79
N TRP A 149 -10.24 7.52 -2.32
CA TRP A 149 -9.04 7.68 -3.13
C TRP A 149 -9.31 7.10 -4.52
N GLY A 150 -9.78 7.94 -5.44
CA GLY A 150 -10.14 7.53 -6.80
C GLY A 150 -8.93 6.96 -7.54
N ILE A 151 -9.07 5.75 -8.09
CA ILE A 151 -7.97 5.07 -8.78
C ILE A 151 -7.88 5.63 -10.21
N PRO A 152 -6.77 6.30 -10.58
CA PRO A 152 -6.70 7.11 -11.81
C PRO A 152 -6.42 6.29 -13.07
N VAL A 153 -6.66 4.98 -13.03
CA VAL A 153 -6.39 4.06 -14.14
C VAL A 153 -7.58 3.17 -14.41
N LYS A 154 -7.82 2.91 -15.69
CA LYS A 154 -8.83 1.96 -16.15
C LYS A 154 -8.47 0.54 -15.68
N ARG A 155 -9.47 -0.22 -15.22
CA ARG A 155 -9.33 -1.64 -14.88
C ARG A 155 -10.26 -2.45 -15.77
N LYS A 156 -9.69 -3.42 -16.51
CA LYS A 156 -10.44 -4.33 -17.39
C LYS A 156 -10.26 -5.77 -16.94
N LEU A 157 -11.35 -6.53 -16.85
CA LEU A 157 -11.31 -7.98 -16.72
C LEU A 157 -11.27 -8.67 -18.09
N LYS A 158 -10.77 -9.90 -18.10
CA LYS A 158 -10.82 -10.76 -19.29
C LYS A 158 -12.25 -11.04 -19.76
N THR A 159 -13.22 -11.00 -18.85
CA THR A 159 -14.66 -11.15 -19.13
C THR A 159 -15.27 -9.95 -19.86
N GLY A 160 -14.51 -8.86 -20.05
CA GLY A 160 -14.99 -7.65 -20.72
C GLY A 160 -15.50 -6.56 -19.79
N ALA A 161 -15.78 -6.86 -18.53
CA ALA A 161 -16.18 -5.85 -17.53
C ALA A 161 -15.04 -4.84 -17.27
N GLU A 162 -15.41 -3.57 -17.16
CA GLU A 162 -14.47 -2.45 -17.09
C GLU A 162 -14.86 -1.45 -15.99
N LEU A 163 -13.85 -0.81 -15.39
CA LEU A 163 -13.97 0.32 -14.50
C LEU A 163 -13.17 1.48 -15.07
N GLU A 164 -13.84 2.61 -15.29
CA GLU A 164 -13.21 3.83 -15.77
C GLU A 164 -12.44 4.54 -14.65
N PRO A 165 -11.37 5.30 -14.97
CA PRO A 165 -10.60 6.06 -13.99
C PRO A 165 -11.48 6.85 -13.02
N GLY A 166 -11.13 6.81 -11.74
CA GLY A 166 -11.91 7.43 -10.65
C GLY A 166 -12.73 6.44 -9.82
N TRP A 167 -12.75 5.15 -10.19
CA TRP A 167 -13.36 4.09 -9.39
C TRP A 167 -12.68 3.95 -8.01
N TYR A 168 -13.45 3.50 -7.02
CA TYR A 168 -12.98 3.25 -5.65
C TYR A 168 -12.85 1.77 -5.35
N SER A 169 -12.07 1.43 -4.32
CA SER A 169 -11.90 0.05 -3.87
C SER A 169 -12.14 -0.06 -2.37
N ALA A 170 -12.95 -1.02 -1.93
CA ALA A 170 -13.12 -1.32 -0.51
C ALA A 170 -11.81 -1.71 0.17
N MET A 171 -10.90 -2.37 -0.57
CA MET A 171 -9.56 -2.67 -0.07
C MET A 171 -8.75 -1.38 0.15
N ALA A 172 -8.79 -0.45 -0.80
CA ALA A 172 -8.11 0.85 -0.65
C ALA A 172 -8.67 1.63 0.54
N GLN A 173 -10.00 1.70 0.67
CA GLN A 173 -10.64 2.34 1.84
C GLN A 173 -10.22 1.67 3.14
N GLY A 174 -10.30 0.33 3.23
CA GLY A 174 -9.91 -0.43 4.42
C GLY A 174 -8.46 -0.24 4.83
N GLN A 175 -7.53 -0.36 3.89
CA GLN A 175 -6.10 -0.15 4.14
C GLN A 175 -5.82 1.28 4.59
N ALA A 176 -6.49 2.27 3.99
CA ALA A 176 -6.36 3.66 4.40
C ALA A 176 -6.91 3.89 5.81
N LEU A 177 -8.07 3.33 6.16
CA LEU A 177 -8.60 3.34 7.54
C LEU A 177 -7.56 2.81 8.54
N SER A 178 -6.94 1.67 8.24
CA SER A 178 -5.91 1.06 9.09
C SER A 178 -4.66 1.96 9.25
N ILE A 179 -4.21 2.63 8.19
CA ILE A 179 -3.06 3.55 8.25
C ILE A 179 -3.43 4.82 9.03
N LEU A 180 -4.56 5.44 8.72
CA LEU A 180 -4.99 6.71 9.31
C LEU A 180 -5.29 6.59 10.81
N THR A 181 -5.94 5.50 11.24
CA THR A 181 -6.18 5.22 12.67
C THR A 181 -4.89 5.01 13.44
N ARG A 182 -3.92 4.28 12.88
CA ARG A 182 -2.57 4.14 13.47
C ARG A 182 -1.82 5.48 13.49
N ALA A 183 -1.99 6.32 12.46
CA ALA A 183 -1.35 7.63 12.40
C ALA A 183 -1.91 8.55 13.49
N TYR A 184 -3.23 8.58 13.66
CA TYR A 184 -3.88 9.24 14.80
C TYR A 184 -3.36 8.69 16.13
N HIS A 185 -3.26 7.37 16.29
CA HIS A 185 -2.78 6.78 17.54
C HIS A 185 -1.38 7.28 17.94
N VAL A 186 -0.46 7.39 16.97
CA VAL A 186 0.94 7.80 17.18
C VAL A 186 1.10 9.32 17.31
N THR A 187 0.31 10.11 16.57
CA THR A 187 0.48 11.58 16.48
C THR A 187 -0.50 12.37 17.33
N LYS A 188 -1.64 11.76 17.69
CA LYS A 188 -2.84 12.39 18.28
C LYS A 188 -3.45 13.50 17.42
N ASP A 189 -3.06 13.59 16.14
CA ASP A 189 -3.60 14.56 15.20
C ASP A 189 -4.97 14.10 14.68
N LEU A 190 -6.00 14.86 15.06
CA LEU A 190 -7.40 14.58 14.73
C LEU A 190 -7.69 14.63 13.23
N GLU A 191 -6.85 15.26 12.40
CA GLU A 191 -7.04 15.27 10.95
C GLU A 191 -7.04 13.85 10.37
N TYR A 192 -6.17 12.96 10.88
CA TYR A 192 -6.14 11.56 10.45
C TYR A 192 -7.41 10.80 10.86
N LEU A 193 -7.89 11.02 12.08
CA LEU A 193 -9.13 10.37 12.55
C LEU A 193 -10.35 10.86 11.76
N ASN A 194 -10.43 12.17 11.50
CA ASN A 194 -11.50 12.76 10.69
C ASN A 194 -11.47 12.27 9.24
N ALA A 195 -10.28 12.12 8.63
CA ALA A 195 -10.14 11.52 7.32
C ALA A 195 -10.59 10.06 7.30
N ALA A 196 -10.24 9.28 8.34
CA ALA A 196 -10.71 7.91 8.48
C ALA A 196 -12.24 7.83 8.59
N LYS A 197 -12.87 8.72 9.37
CA LYS A 197 -14.35 8.82 9.43
C LYS A 197 -14.96 9.11 8.07
N ARG A 198 -14.47 10.10 7.33
CA ARG A 198 -15.00 10.41 5.99
C ARG A 198 -14.91 9.24 5.02
N ALA A 199 -13.90 8.37 5.18
CA ALA A 199 -13.71 7.22 4.31
C ALA A 199 -14.82 6.16 4.41
N THR A 200 -15.65 6.17 5.46
CA THR A 200 -16.78 5.23 5.59
C THR A 200 -17.95 5.56 4.67
N ALA A 201 -18.06 6.80 4.18
CA ALA A 201 -19.18 7.24 3.34
C ALA A 201 -19.40 6.34 2.12
N LEU A 202 -18.31 5.91 1.46
CA LEU A 202 -18.38 5.06 0.26
C LEU A 202 -18.94 3.66 0.52
N PHE A 203 -18.88 3.15 1.76
CA PHE A 203 -19.42 1.83 2.12
C PHE A 203 -20.95 1.79 2.07
N HIS A 204 -21.63 2.95 2.04
CA HIS A 204 -23.07 3.07 1.89
C HIS A 204 -23.52 3.24 0.44
N VAL A 205 -22.59 3.56 -0.46
CA VAL A 205 -22.90 3.88 -1.86
C VAL A 205 -22.75 2.63 -2.72
N LYS A 206 -23.77 2.30 -3.51
CA LYS A 206 -23.76 1.11 -4.38
C LYS A 206 -22.70 1.24 -5.48
N SER A 207 -22.14 0.12 -5.94
CA SER A 207 -21.16 0.10 -7.04
C SER A 207 -21.64 0.84 -8.29
N LYS A 208 -22.91 0.66 -8.68
CA LYS A 208 -23.53 1.36 -9.82
C LYS A 208 -23.61 2.89 -9.67
N ASP A 209 -23.58 3.38 -8.42
CA ASP A 209 -23.68 4.79 -8.06
C ASP A 209 -22.29 5.35 -7.69
N ASN A 210 -21.22 4.75 -8.22
CA ASN A 210 -19.82 5.10 -7.96
C ASN A 210 -19.41 4.97 -6.48
N GLY A 211 -19.91 3.92 -5.82
CA GLY A 211 -19.49 3.49 -4.49
C GLY A 211 -18.84 2.11 -4.48
N ILE A 212 -18.81 1.46 -3.32
CA ILE A 212 -18.18 0.15 -3.13
C ILE A 212 -19.14 -0.91 -2.55
N LEU A 213 -20.42 -0.60 -2.37
CA LEU A 213 -21.41 -1.52 -1.84
C LEU A 213 -22.02 -2.40 -2.95
N ALA A 214 -21.90 -3.71 -2.79
CA ALA A 214 -22.67 -4.73 -3.48
C ALA A 214 -23.64 -5.41 -2.51
N ILE A 215 -24.69 -6.04 -3.04
CA ILE A 215 -25.64 -6.81 -2.25
C ILE A 215 -25.79 -8.19 -2.89
N PHE A 216 -25.25 -9.21 -2.24
CA PHE A 216 -25.38 -10.59 -2.70
C PHE A 216 -26.78 -11.13 -2.39
N MET A 217 -27.46 -11.63 -3.42
CA MET A 217 -28.81 -12.20 -3.36
C MET A 217 -29.82 -11.33 -2.59
N ASN A 218 -29.78 -10.01 -2.80
CA ASN A 218 -30.66 -9.03 -2.13
C ASN A 218 -30.63 -9.07 -0.59
N LYS A 219 -29.61 -9.67 0.02
CA LYS A 219 -29.57 -9.89 1.48
C LYS A 219 -28.25 -9.51 2.12
N PHE A 220 -27.12 -9.94 1.56
CA PHE A 220 -25.81 -9.82 2.22
C PHE A 220 -25.03 -8.65 1.64
N LYS A 221 -24.68 -7.67 2.49
CA LYS A 221 -23.89 -6.51 2.08
C LYS A 221 -22.43 -6.89 1.90
N TRP A 222 -21.86 -6.48 0.79
CA TRP A 222 -20.47 -6.76 0.46
C TRP A 222 -19.74 -5.48 0.03
N TYR A 223 -18.48 -5.35 0.44
CA TYR A 223 -17.64 -4.21 0.12
C TYR A 223 -16.64 -4.62 -0.97
N GLU A 224 -16.85 -4.10 -2.18
CA GLU A 224 -16.17 -4.56 -3.40
C GLU A 224 -14.73 -4.06 -3.50
N GLU A 225 -13.78 -4.98 -3.69
CA GLU A 225 -12.41 -4.63 -4.10
C GLU A 225 -12.42 -3.95 -5.47
N TYR A 226 -13.25 -4.47 -6.38
CA TYR A 226 -13.51 -3.92 -7.71
C TYR A 226 -15.02 -3.78 -7.88
N PRO A 227 -15.60 -2.56 -7.80
CA PRO A 227 -17.04 -2.31 -7.84
C PRO A 227 -17.62 -2.48 -9.26
N MET A 228 -17.46 -3.67 -9.84
CA MET A 228 -17.92 -4.00 -11.19
C MET A 228 -19.41 -4.32 -11.23
N THR A 229 -19.97 -4.27 -12.43
CA THR A 229 -21.32 -4.75 -12.72
C THR A 229 -21.22 -5.81 -13.83
N PRO A 230 -21.62 -7.07 -13.60
CA PRO A 230 -22.08 -7.63 -12.31
C PRO A 230 -20.96 -7.66 -11.24
N SER A 231 -21.39 -7.76 -9.97
CA SER A 231 -20.51 -7.80 -8.80
C SER A 231 -19.59 -9.02 -8.80
N LEU A 232 -18.36 -8.87 -8.29
CA LEU A 232 -17.34 -9.93 -8.28
C LEU A 232 -17.24 -10.63 -6.93
N PHE A 233 -17.51 -9.90 -5.83
CA PHE A 233 -17.35 -10.42 -4.48
C PHE A 233 -15.93 -10.96 -4.21
N VAL A 234 -14.90 -10.13 -4.40
CA VAL A 234 -13.51 -10.55 -4.14
C VAL A 234 -13.26 -10.69 -2.62
N LEU A 235 -12.81 -11.87 -2.17
CA LEU A 235 -12.70 -12.20 -0.74
C LEU A 235 -11.65 -11.37 0.00
N ASN A 236 -10.42 -11.35 -0.53
CA ASN A 236 -9.30 -10.72 0.17
C ASN A 236 -9.51 -9.22 0.39
N GLY A 237 -9.99 -8.48 -0.62
CA GLY A 237 -10.24 -7.05 -0.50
C GLY A 237 -11.40 -6.74 0.44
N PHE A 238 -12.44 -7.58 0.46
CA PHE A 238 -13.52 -7.48 1.45
C PHE A 238 -13.00 -7.63 2.87
N LEU A 239 -12.20 -8.66 3.16
CA LEU A 239 -11.62 -8.87 4.50
C LEU A 239 -10.71 -7.72 4.92
N TYR A 240 -9.91 -7.15 4.01
CA TYR A 240 -9.12 -5.93 4.31
C TYR A 240 -10.00 -4.71 4.62
N SER A 241 -11.15 -4.59 3.96
CA SER A 241 -12.12 -3.53 4.28
C SER A 241 -12.69 -3.69 5.70
N LEU A 242 -12.96 -4.92 6.14
CA LEU A 242 -13.42 -5.22 7.50
C LEU A 242 -12.34 -4.92 8.54
N MET A 243 -11.07 -5.21 8.23
CA MET A 243 -9.94 -4.84 9.11
C MET A 243 -9.87 -3.33 9.35
N GLY A 244 -10.02 -2.54 8.29
CA GLY A 244 -10.05 -1.08 8.38
C GLY A 244 -11.22 -0.55 9.21
N LEU A 245 -12.42 -1.09 8.98
CA LEU A 245 -13.61 -0.76 9.79
C LEU A 245 -13.43 -1.15 11.25
N TYR A 246 -12.84 -2.32 11.52
CA TYR A 246 -12.50 -2.78 12.87
C TYR A 246 -11.54 -1.81 13.56
N ASP A 247 -10.44 -1.44 12.91
CA ASP A 247 -9.48 -0.48 13.45
C ASP A 247 -10.15 0.87 13.77
N LEU A 248 -11.01 1.36 12.88
CA LEU A 248 -11.75 2.61 13.08
C LEU A 248 -12.70 2.53 14.29
N LYS A 249 -13.55 1.49 14.38
CA LYS A 249 -14.48 1.36 15.52
C LYS A 249 -13.76 1.18 16.87
N MET A 250 -12.55 0.61 16.87
CA MET A 250 -11.72 0.47 18.09
C MET A 250 -10.99 1.77 18.46
N THR A 251 -10.82 2.67 17.50
CA THR A 251 -10.14 3.95 17.70
C THR A 251 -11.10 5.07 18.10
N LEU A 252 -12.35 5.00 17.64
CA LEU A 252 -13.37 6.03 17.90
C LEU A 252 -13.88 6.00 19.35
N PRO A 253 -14.23 7.17 19.93
CA PRO A 253 -15.02 7.24 21.14
C PRO A 253 -16.36 6.52 20.99
N SER A 254 -16.91 6.03 22.10
CA SER A 254 -18.14 5.22 22.13
C SER A 254 -19.34 5.89 21.48
N GLU A 255 -19.46 7.21 21.62
CA GLU A 255 -20.53 8.02 21.06
C GLU A 255 -20.40 8.27 19.54
N GLN A 256 -19.24 7.96 18.93
CA GLN A 256 -18.98 8.18 17.51
C GLN A 256 -18.79 6.89 16.70
N ARG A 257 -18.78 5.72 17.33
CA ARG A 257 -18.43 4.44 16.68
C ARG A 257 -19.58 3.72 15.98
N SER A 258 -20.83 4.15 16.18
CA SER A 258 -22.05 3.43 15.75
C SER A 258 -22.05 3.10 14.25
N GLU A 259 -21.63 4.03 13.40
CA GLU A 259 -21.55 3.82 11.95
C GLU A 259 -20.53 2.74 11.57
N ALA A 260 -19.29 2.88 12.06
CA ALA A 260 -18.21 1.91 11.78
C ALA A 260 -18.55 0.52 12.33
N GLU A 261 -19.21 0.45 13.49
CA GLU A 261 -19.71 -0.79 14.06
C GLU A 261 -20.81 -1.44 13.21
N GLY A 262 -21.78 -0.65 12.74
CA GLY A 262 -22.84 -1.13 11.86
C GLY A 262 -22.28 -1.73 10.58
N LEU A 263 -21.38 -1.01 9.90
CA LEU A 263 -20.69 -1.49 8.71
C LEU A 263 -19.87 -2.76 8.98
N PHE A 264 -19.13 -2.79 10.08
CA PHE A 264 -18.35 -3.98 10.45
C PHE A 264 -19.26 -5.19 10.71
N LYS A 265 -20.36 -5.00 11.45
CA LYS A 265 -21.32 -6.05 11.78
C LYS A 265 -22.04 -6.61 10.55
N ASP A 266 -22.47 -5.74 9.63
CA ASP A 266 -23.08 -6.15 8.37
C ASP A 266 -22.10 -6.97 7.52
N GLY A 267 -20.83 -6.54 7.49
CA GLY A 267 -19.76 -7.24 6.80
C GLY A 267 -19.47 -8.62 7.41
N MET A 268 -19.36 -8.73 8.74
CA MET A 268 -19.15 -10.01 9.43
C MET A 268 -20.33 -10.96 9.26
N THR A 269 -21.56 -10.46 9.23
CA THR A 269 -22.76 -11.25 8.94
C THR A 269 -22.70 -11.84 7.54
N SER A 270 -22.26 -11.05 6.55
CA SER A 270 -22.11 -11.48 5.17
C SER A 270 -20.96 -12.46 4.99
N LEU A 271 -19.82 -12.20 5.65
CA LEU A 271 -18.69 -13.14 5.69
C LEU A 271 -19.14 -14.51 6.21
N ARG A 272 -19.86 -14.53 7.33
CA ARG A 272 -20.32 -15.76 7.97
C ARG A 272 -21.20 -16.62 7.05
N ALA A 273 -22.03 -15.97 6.24
CA ALA A 273 -22.94 -16.64 5.31
C ALA A 273 -22.25 -17.09 4.02
N MET A 274 -21.23 -16.37 3.56
CA MET A 274 -20.66 -16.54 2.22
C MET A 274 -19.30 -17.27 2.20
N ILE A 275 -18.56 -17.34 3.32
CA ILE A 275 -17.17 -17.81 3.31
C ILE A 275 -16.97 -19.21 2.73
N LEU A 276 -17.95 -20.11 2.87
CA LEU A 276 -17.87 -21.47 2.31
C LEU A 276 -18.03 -21.50 0.79
N MET A 277 -18.61 -20.48 0.16
CA MET A 277 -18.65 -20.36 -1.30
C MET A 277 -17.26 -20.19 -1.91
N TYR A 278 -16.27 -19.77 -1.10
CA TYR A 278 -14.88 -19.65 -1.52
C TYR A 278 -14.06 -20.92 -1.25
N ASP A 279 -14.66 -21.97 -0.69
CA ASP A 279 -13.99 -23.22 -0.39
C ASP A 279 -14.20 -24.23 -1.51
N SER A 280 -13.12 -24.59 -2.21
CA SER A 280 -13.17 -25.57 -3.31
C SER A 280 -12.98 -27.02 -2.84
N GLY A 281 -12.75 -27.24 -1.54
CA GLY A 281 -12.39 -28.54 -1.00
C GLY A 281 -10.90 -28.90 -1.09
N SER A 282 -10.08 -28.15 -1.84
CA SER A 282 -8.62 -28.36 -1.92
C SER A 282 -7.82 -27.06 -2.08
N GLY A 283 -8.45 -25.93 -1.80
CA GLY A 283 -7.93 -24.58 -2.01
C GLY A 283 -9.05 -23.57 -1.86
N THR A 284 -8.77 -22.29 -2.11
CA THR A 284 -9.81 -21.25 -2.10
C THR A 284 -10.04 -20.63 -3.48
N ILE A 285 -11.24 -20.09 -3.67
CA ILE A 285 -11.62 -19.30 -4.84
C ILE A 285 -11.32 -17.82 -4.52
N TYR A 286 -10.86 -17.04 -5.49
CA TYR A 286 -10.50 -15.64 -5.31
C TYR A 286 -11.73 -14.71 -5.24
N ASP A 287 -12.71 -14.99 -6.08
CA ASP A 287 -13.95 -14.21 -6.24
C ASP A 287 -15.12 -15.11 -6.67
N LEU A 288 -16.34 -14.59 -6.61
CA LEU A 288 -17.56 -15.34 -6.94
C LEU A 288 -18.03 -15.10 -8.38
N ARG A 289 -17.13 -14.75 -9.31
CA ARG A 289 -17.52 -14.52 -10.73
C ARG A 289 -18.21 -15.71 -11.38
N HIS A 290 -17.92 -16.92 -10.90
CA HIS A 290 -18.55 -18.15 -11.37
C HIS A 290 -20.03 -18.27 -10.96
N LEU A 291 -20.48 -17.49 -9.97
CA LEU A 291 -21.88 -17.38 -9.56
C LEU A 291 -22.59 -16.18 -10.18
N THR A 292 -21.85 -15.21 -10.72
CA THR A 292 -22.41 -13.92 -11.17
C THR A 292 -22.25 -13.68 -12.68
N MET A 293 -21.42 -14.46 -13.37
CA MET A 293 -21.05 -14.24 -14.77
C MET A 293 -21.07 -15.50 -15.64
N ASP A 294 -21.54 -16.65 -15.13
CA ASP A 294 -21.59 -17.93 -15.87
C ASP A 294 -20.24 -18.36 -16.49
N VAL A 295 -19.16 -18.23 -15.71
CA VAL A 295 -17.78 -18.62 -16.10
C VAL A 295 -17.16 -19.60 -15.11
N GLU A 296 -15.99 -20.18 -15.43
CA GLU A 296 -15.30 -21.05 -14.47
C GLU A 296 -14.87 -20.32 -13.17
N PRO A 297 -14.72 -21.05 -12.04
CA PRO A 297 -14.16 -20.49 -10.81
C PRO A 297 -12.77 -19.90 -11.00
N ASN A 298 -12.60 -18.65 -10.56
CA ASN A 298 -11.30 -18.01 -10.51
C ASN A 298 -10.53 -18.48 -9.26
N LEU A 299 -9.79 -19.58 -9.38
CA LEU A 299 -9.05 -20.15 -8.26
C LEU A 299 -7.99 -19.19 -7.72
N ALA A 300 -7.92 -19.06 -6.39
CA ALA A 300 -6.86 -18.30 -5.75
C ALA A 300 -5.54 -19.07 -5.86
N ARG A 301 -4.54 -18.46 -6.50
CA ARG A 301 -3.15 -18.92 -6.42
C ARG A 301 -2.67 -19.00 -4.97
N TRP A 302 -1.66 -19.83 -4.69
CA TRP A 302 -1.27 -20.20 -3.32
C TRP A 302 -0.90 -19.02 -2.39
N ASP A 303 -0.35 -17.92 -2.92
CA ASP A 303 -0.10 -16.70 -2.16
C ASP A 303 -1.39 -15.96 -1.78
N TYR A 304 -2.43 -15.99 -2.62
CA TYR A 304 -3.76 -15.52 -2.22
C TYR A 304 -4.44 -16.48 -1.26
N HIS A 305 -4.28 -17.80 -1.44
CA HIS A 305 -4.75 -18.76 -0.44
C HIS A 305 -4.10 -18.51 0.94
N ALA A 306 -2.81 -18.22 0.98
CA ALA A 306 -2.10 -17.80 2.19
C ALA A 306 -2.63 -16.47 2.76
N THR A 307 -2.97 -15.53 1.88
CA THR A 307 -3.62 -14.28 2.30
C THR A 307 -4.96 -14.56 2.96
N HIS A 308 -5.82 -15.38 2.35
CA HIS A 308 -7.12 -15.77 2.91
C HIS A 308 -6.95 -16.47 4.28
N VAL A 309 -5.96 -17.36 4.43
CA VAL A 309 -5.65 -18.03 5.71
C VAL A 309 -5.17 -17.04 6.76
N ASN A 310 -4.33 -16.07 6.40
CA ASN A 310 -3.86 -15.03 7.33
C ASN A 310 -5.01 -14.10 7.77
N GLN A 311 -5.86 -13.69 6.84
CA GLN A 311 -7.02 -12.86 7.14
C GLN A 311 -8.05 -13.60 8.00
N LEU A 312 -8.31 -14.88 7.71
CA LEU A 312 -9.21 -15.69 8.52
C LEU A 312 -8.59 -16.00 9.91
N THR A 313 -7.27 -16.08 10.01
CA THR A 313 -6.59 -16.13 11.32
C THR A 313 -6.89 -14.87 12.14
N TRP A 314 -6.82 -13.68 11.53
CA TRP A 314 -7.25 -12.44 12.19
C TRP A 314 -8.73 -12.48 12.59
N VAL A 315 -9.63 -12.96 11.73
CA VAL A 315 -11.06 -13.11 12.08
C VAL A 315 -11.22 -13.95 13.35
N THR A 316 -10.54 -15.10 13.45
CA THR A 316 -10.63 -15.97 14.65
C THR A 316 -10.07 -15.35 15.93
N MET A 317 -9.30 -14.26 15.84
CA MET A 317 -8.80 -13.51 17.00
C MET A 317 -9.81 -12.49 17.52
N ILE A 318 -10.74 -12.03 16.68
CA ILE A 318 -11.69 -10.96 17.01
C ILE A 318 -13.14 -11.45 17.10
N ASP A 319 -13.43 -12.66 16.62
CA ASP A 319 -14.73 -13.31 16.65
C ASP A 319 -14.57 -14.73 17.22
N SER A 320 -15.38 -15.06 18.21
CA SER A 320 -15.32 -16.32 18.95
C SER A 320 -16.10 -17.47 18.32
N ASP A 321 -16.84 -17.25 17.22
CA ASP A 321 -17.60 -18.30 16.53
C ASP A 321 -16.68 -19.48 16.11
N PRO A 322 -16.89 -20.69 16.66
CA PRO A 322 -16.09 -21.88 16.34
C PRO A 322 -16.07 -22.21 14.84
N PHE A 323 -17.09 -21.80 14.09
CA PHE A 323 -17.17 -21.99 12.65
C PHE A 323 -15.92 -21.48 11.92
N TYR A 324 -15.43 -20.27 12.25
CA TYR A 324 -14.25 -19.72 11.58
C TYR A 324 -12.98 -20.51 11.87
N LYS A 325 -12.86 -21.08 13.08
CA LYS A 325 -11.72 -21.94 13.45
C LYS A 325 -11.71 -23.23 12.63
N GLU A 326 -12.88 -23.83 12.40
CA GLU A 326 -12.98 -25.03 11.56
C GLU A 326 -12.68 -24.74 10.09
N VAL A 327 -13.18 -23.63 9.54
CA VAL A 327 -12.82 -23.19 8.18
C VAL A 327 -11.31 -22.93 8.08
N LEU A 328 -10.72 -22.23 9.05
CA LEU A 328 -9.29 -21.94 9.08
C LEU A 328 -8.43 -23.20 9.15
N LYS A 329 -8.81 -24.15 10.02
CA LYS A 329 -8.12 -25.44 10.14
C LYS A 329 -8.13 -26.20 8.83
N ARG A 330 -9.29 -26.24 8.16
CA ARG A 330 -9.46 -26.89 6.86
C ARG A 330 -8.60 -26.23 5.78
N TRP A 331 -8.65 -24.91 5.67
CA TRP A 331 -7.83 -24.16 4.69
C TRP A 331 -6.33 -24.33 4.95
N LYS A 332 -5.87 -24.31 6.21
CA LYS A 332 -4.47 -24.64 6.55
C LYS A 332 -4.07 -26.04 6.11
N GLY A 333 -4.99 -27.00 6.12
CA GLY A 333 -4.77 -28.35 5.63
C GLY A 333 -4.45 -28.41 4.13
N TYR A 334 -5.01 -27.49 3.33
CA TYR A 334 -4.85 -27.48 1.88
C TYR A 334 -3.38 -27.25 1.46
N PHE A 335 -2.60 -26.48 2.23
CA PHE A 335 -1.16 -26.36 2.02
C PHE A 335 -0.38 -27.68 2.09
N LYS A 336 -0.94 -28.68 2.78
CA LYS A 336 -0.34 -30.00 2.96
C LYS A 336 -0.96 -31.05 2.04
N GLY A 337 -1.73 -30.63 1.04
CA GLY A 337 -2.42 -31.53 0.11
C GLY A 337 -3.62 -32.26 0.73
N ILE A 338 -4.05 -31.90 1.96
CA ILE A 338 -5.28 -32.44 2.53
C ILE A 338 -6.45 -31.94 1.70
N ARG A 339 -7.44 -32.79 1.43
CA ARG A 339 -8.65 -32.44 0.68
C ARG A 339 -9.87 -32.66 1.57
N ALA A 340 -10.96 -31.94 1.29
CA ALA A 340 -12.26 -32.26 1.84
C ALA A 340 -12.63 -33.71 1.46
N LYS A 341 -13.31 -34.41 2.36
CA LYS A 341 -13.77 -35.77 2.10
C LYS A 341 -14.74 -35.75 0.91
N HIS A 342 -14.56 -36.69 -0.02
CA HIS A 342 -15.60 -37.03 -0.98
C HIS A 342 -16.56 -38.05 -0.36
N ASN A 343 -17.69 -38.28 -1.02
CA ASN A 343 -18.70 -39.27 -0.62
C ASN A 343 -18.20 -40.71 -0.76
#